data_AF-A0A2E3Q8Y0-F1
#
_entry.id   AF-A0A2E3Q8Y0-F1
#
_cell.length_a   1.000
_cell.length_b   1.000
_cell.length_c   1.000
_cell.angle_alpha   90.00
_cell.angle_beta   90.00
_cell.angle_gamma   90.00
#
_symmetry.space_group_name_H-M   'P 1'
#
loop_
_entity.id
_entity.type
_entity.pdbx_description
1 polymer ?
#
loop_
_entity_poly.entity_id
_entity_poly.type
_entity_poly.pdbx_seq_one_letter_code
_entity_poly.pdbx_strand_id
1 'polypeptide(L)'
;MAKQRHSKSRQIQPTPNTSGGQAAPKSMSRRNFLGTGAAGLGGALLASSPLGAFAQELEPFIPAPNSLSSGRGLGTDTGKPEKDFIEEMRDYVIAISRWAKSYRSDFSIIAMNGLELTEFLEKTLFATRGVAEPARNYLRALDAIMVEAPFYGFDKYGEATNAEETKYILGYLERLKLEGLQYIAVDYTENRADMDKARAQLRGLDALYYAAPPPGMQLSSLAKVPSTPFGSNPHVIDNIRQAKNYALVLDSSPYGTKDAYVDALVATNYDTLIFDPFHRGTIPLTYDDMKRLRYKQTGTPRTLISYLNIATAETYRYYWQSGWRAGSPDFISEGNLMARWGQENHVHYWTREWQRIIFGSENSYLGNIMKLGFDGVLMAGIDEYAWWLDY
;
A
#
# COMPACT_ATOMS: atom_id res chain seq x y z
N MET A 1 -30.65 54.18 48.23
CA MET A 1 -31.01 52.83 48.70
C MET A 1 -30.43 51.84 47.70
N ALA A 2 -29.21 51.28 47.91
CA ALA A 2 -28.93 50.04 48.65
C ALA A 2 -29.71 48.84 48.06
N LYS A 3 -29.15 47.73 47.54
CA LYS A 3 -27.92 46.98 47.91
C LYS A 3 -27.45 46.04 46.78
N GLN A 4 -26.13 45.92 46.65
CA GLN A 4 -25.40 44.82 46.02
C GLN A 4 -25.62 43.48 46.74
N ARG A 5 -25.41 42.36 46.02
CA ARG A 5 -24.94 41.10 46.60
C ARG A 5 -23.76 40.56 45.81
N HIS A 6 -22.61 40.49 46.48
CA HIS A 6 -21.43 39.72 46.11
C HIS A 6 -21.67 38.22 46.25
N SER A 7 -21.05 37.41 45.38
CA SER A 7 -20.55 36.09 45.75
C SER A 7 -19.21 35.85 45.06
N LYS A 8 -18.33 35.18 45.79
CA LYS A 8 -16.87 35.22 45.69
C LYS A 8 -16.32 34.32 44.58
N SER A 9 -15.33 34.87 43.89
CA SER A 9 -14.29 34.17 43.14
C SER A 9 -13.53 33.19 44.02
N ARG A 10 -13.38 31.94 43.56
CA ARG A 10 -12.38 30.99 44.08
C ARG A 10 -11.33 30.81 43.00
N GLN A 11 -10.18 31.46 43.21
CA GLN A 11 -8.96 31.24 42.44
C GLN A 11 -8.49 29.80 42.66
N ILE A 12 -8.31 29.05 41.58
CA ILE A 12 -7.57 27.79 41.58
C ILE A 12 -6.12 28.16 41.24
N GLN A 13 -5.21 27.83 42.15
CA GLN A 13 -3.78 28.02 41.98
C GLN A 13 -3.24 27.15 40.83
N PRO A 14 -2.23 27.64 40.08
CA PRO A 14 -1.57 26.88 39.03
C PRO A 14 -0.69 25.79 39.65
N THR A 15 -0.97 24.53 39.30
CA THR A 15 -0.08 23.40 39.59
C THR A 15 1.18 23.48 38.72
N PRO A 16 2.36 23.16 39.27
CA PRO A 16 3.63 23.28 38.56
C PRO A 16 3.76 22.21 37.48
N ASN A 17 4.05 22.65 36.24
CA ASN A 17 4.43 21.80 35.13
C ASN A 17 5.81 21.18 35.43
N THR A 18 5.81 19.93 35.90
CA THR A 18 6.99 19.08 35.86
C THR A 18 7.21 18.59 34.44
N SER A 19 8.31 19.06 33.86
CA SER A 19 8.94 18.57 32.64
C SER A 19 9.25 17.07 32.76
N GLY A 20 8.48 16.24 32.08
CA GLY A 20 8.80 14.84 31.81
C GLY A 20 8.65 14.61 30.31
N GLY A 21 9.72 14.85 29.56
CA GLY A 21 9.76 14.56 28.12
C GLY A 21 9.71 13.05 27.90
N GLN A 22 8.54 12.52 27.55
CA GLN A 22 8.43 11.21 26.92
C GLN A 22 8.49 11.41 25.41
N ALA A 23 9.63 11.01 24.84
CA ALA A 23 9.83 10.94 23.41
C ALA A 23 8.82 9.96 22.78
N ALA A 24 8.24 10.35 21.65
CA ALA A 24 7.47 9.46 20.79
C ALA A 24 8.31 8.23 20.41
N PRO A 25 7.72 7.03 20.30
CA PRO A 25 8.47 5.84 19.91
C PRO A 25 9.02 6.04 18.49
N LYS A 26 10.35 5.95 18.37
CA LYS A 26 11.07 5.90 17.09
C LYS A 26 10.56 4.72 16.28
N SER A 27 10.21 4.92 15.02
CA SER A 27 10.03 3.83 14.07
C SER A 27 11.35 3.06 13.98
N MET A 28 11.35 1.80 14.42
CA MET A 28 12.51 0.93 14.30
C MET A 28 12.51 0.33 12.90
N SER A 29 13.33 0.92 12.02
CA SER A 29 13.83 0.23 10.84
C SER A 29 14.59 -1.02 11.29
N ARG A 30 14.03 -2.19 10.99
CA ARG A 30 14.71 -3.48 11.17
C ARG A 30 15.51 -3.77 9.91
N ARG A 31 16.81 -3.47 9.94
CA ARG A 31 17.89 -4.20 9.25
C ARG A 31 19.23 -3.56 9.62
N ASN A 32 19.98 -4.20 10.51
CA ASN A 32 21.41 -3.93 10.73
C ASN A 32 22.10 -5.22 11.20
N PHE A 33 22.91 -5.82 10.32
CA PHE A 33 24.02 -6.76 10.58
C PHE A 33 24.66 -7.02 9.19
N LEU A 34 25.93 -6.82 8.84
CA LEU A 34 27.24 -6.45 9.40
C LEU A 34 27.89 -5.52 8.33
N GLY A 35 28.75 -4.54 8.59
CA GLY A 35 29.93 -4.54 9.46
C GLY A 35 31.02 -3.78 8.69
N THR A 36 31.33 -2.59 9.18
CA THR A 36 32.37 -1.66 8.72
C THR A 36 33.77 -2.26 8.77
N GLY A 37 34.63 -1.87 7.82
CA GLY A 37 36.09 -2.04 7.93
C GLY A 37 36.82 -1.36 6.78
N ALA A 38 37.21 -0.09 6.97
CA ALA A 38 38.12 0.63 6.08
C ALA A 38 39.29 1.21 6.88
N ALA A 39 40.52 0.84 6.49
CA ALA A 39 41.82 1.51 6.65
C ALA A 39 42.88 0.45 6.29
N GLY A 40 43.91 0.62 5.46
CA GLY A 40 44.64 1.81 5.02
C GLY A 40 46.09 1.72 5.51
N LEU A 41 47.08 1.84 4.58
CA LEU A 41 48.55 1.91 4.77
C LEU A 41 49.26 0.54 4.95
N GLY A 42 50.42 0.20 4.37
CA GLY A 42 51.44 0.92 3.60
C GLY A 42 52.83 0.35 3.97
N GLY A 43 53.72 0.12 2.98
CA GLY A 43 55.18 0.11 3.17
C GLY A 43 55.89 -1.24 3.49
N ALA A 44 56.91 -1.54 2.68
CA ALA A 44 57.83 -2.68 2.79
C ALA A 44 59.07 -2.37 3.66
N LEU A 45 59.75 -3.41 4.20
CA LEU A 45 61.23 -3.54 4.33
C LEU A 45 61.65 -4.93 4.89
N LEU A 46 62.91 -5.30 4.62
CA LEU A 46 63.50 -6.65 4.51
C LEU A 46 64.19 -7.22 5.78
N ALA A 47 64.37 -8.56 5.76
CA ALA A 47 65.42 -9.41 6.40
C ALA A 47 65.31 -9.65 7.94
N SER A 48 65.64 -10.81 8.55
CA SER A 48 66.52 -11.95 8.20
C SER A 48 66.29 -13.20 9.11
N SER A 49 66.19 -14.39 8.49
CA SER A 49 66.68 -15.75 8.88
C SER A 49 66.25 -16.41 10.24
N PRO A 50 66.53 -17.72 10.47
CA PRO A 50 65.66 -18.84 10.08
C PRO A 50 65.42 -19.87 11.21
N LEU A 51 64.18 -20.34 11.47
CA LEU A 51 63.98 -21.48 12.38
C LEU A 51 62.77 -22.33 11.98
N GLY A 52 63.05 -23.62 11.72
CA GLY A 52 62.14 -24.75 11.98
C GLY A 52 60.95 -24.93 11.04
N ALA A 53 61.10 -25.82 10.07
CA ALA A 53 59.97 -26.42 9.38
C ALA A 53 59.20 -27.35 10.34
N PHE A 54 58.08 -26.86 10.87
CA PHE A 54 56.98 -27.72 11.30
C PHE A 54 55.86 -27.53 10.28
N ALA A 55 55.73 -28.49 9.36
CA ALA A 55 54.51 -28.67 8.60
C ALA A 55 53.44 -29.14 9.58
N GLN A 56 52.68 -28.19 10.13
CA GLN A 56 51.43 -28.52 10.79
C GLN A 56 50.45 -28.82 9.66
N GLU A 57 50.11 -30.10 9.50
CA GLU A 57 48.95 -30.53 8.72
C GLU A 57 47.78 -29.64 9.14
N LEU A 58 47.35 -28.78 8.22
CA LEU A 58 46.03 -28.18 8.29
C LEU A 58 45.08 -29.36 8.17
N GLU A 59 44.59 -29.85 9.31
CA GLU A 59 43.38 -30.66 9.31
C GLU A 59 42.35 -29.90 8.44
N PRO A 60 41.69 -30.58 7.49
CA PRO A 60 40.63 -29.92 6.75
C PRO A 60 39.70 -29.32 7.78
N PHE A 61 39.44 -28.02 7.68
CA PHE A 61 38.36 -27.39 8.42
C PHE A 61 37.10 -28.18 8.04
N ILE A 62 36.72 -29.12 8.88
CA ILE A 62 35.43 -29.80 8.83
C ILE A 62 34.52 -28.76 9.48
N PRO A 63 33.75 -27.95 8.72
CA PRO A 63 32.72 -27.15 9.35
C PRO A 63 31.86 -28.11 10.19
N ALA A 64 31.56 -27.71 11.43
CA ALA A 64 30.61 -28.43 12.26
C ALA A 64 29.40 -28.80 11.37
N PRO A 65 28.90 -30.05 11.43
CA PRO A 65 27.82 -30.48 10.54
C PRO A 65 26.74 -29.41 10.56
N ASN A 66 26.56 -28.75 9.41
CA ASN A 66 25.58 -27.70 9.27
C ASN A 66 24.25 -28.25 9.81
N SER A 67 23.61 -27.53 10.73
CA SER A 67 22.24 -27.78 11.21
C SER A 67 21.17 -27.65 10.10
N LEU A 68 21.55 -27.89 8.85
CA LEU A 68 20.68 -27.95 7.68
C LEU A 68 20.53 -29.38 7.15
N SER A 69 20.98 -30.39 7.89
CA SER A 69 20.62 -31.78 7.63
C SER A 69 19.68 -32.28 8.73
N SER A 70 18.39 -32.32 8.37
CA SER A 70 17.25 -32.86 9.13
C SER A 70 16.92 -32.19 10.48
N GLY A 71 16.01 -31.21 10.45
CA GLY A 71 15.15 -30.86 11.59
C GLY A 71 13.73 -30.70 11.06
N ARG A 72 12.75 -31.55 11.36
CA ARG A 72 12.04 -31.56 12.66
C ARG A 72 11.97 -30.14 13.24
N GLY A 73 10.79 -29.56 13.10
CA GLY A 73 10.25 -28.45 13.88
C GLY A 73 11.26 -27.70 14.75
N LEU A 74 11.96 -26.76 14.14
CA LEU A 74 12.40 -25.53 14.79
C LEU A 74 11.75 -24.37 14.03
N GLY A 75 10.44 -24.48 13.81
CA GLY A 75 9.65 -23.30 13.53
C GLY A 75 9.68 -22.46 14.80
N THR A 76 10.05 -21.19 14.69
CA THR A 76 9.41 -20.20 15.54
C THR A 76 7.92 -20.45 15.40
N ASP A 77 7.26 -20.96 16.45
CA ASP A 77 5.81 -21.06 16.46
C ASP A 77 5.29 -19.63 16.47
N THR A 78 5.07 -19.09 15.27
CA THR A 78 4.51 -17.76 15.06
C THR A 78 3.03 -17.74 15.42
N GLY A 79 2.42 -18.90 15.74
CA GLY A 79 0.99 -19.07 15.89
C GLY A 79 0.22 -18.95 14.58
N LYS A 80 0.91 -18.81 13.43
CA LYS A 80 0.29 -18.64 12.10
C LYS A 80 0.10 -19.99 11.40
N PRO A 81 -0.95 -20.16 10.59
CA PRO A 81 -1.20 -21.41 9.90
C PRO A 81 -0.14 -21.69 8.83
N GLU A 82 0.18 -22.96 8.59
CA GLU A 82 1.08 -23.37 7.51
C GLU A 82 0.35 -23.24 6.16
N LYS A 83 0.65 -22.19 5.40
CA LYS A 83 0.05 -21.91 4.08
C LYS A 83 0.99 -21.18 3.15
N ASP A 84 0.79 -21.34 1.84
CA ASP A 84 1.46 -20.51 0.84
C ASP A 84 0.71 -19.19 0.65
N PHE A 85 0.94 -18.24 1.56
CA PHE A 85 0.26 -16.95 1.58
C PHE A 85 0.43 -16.15 0.27
N ILE A 86 1.53 -16.33 -0.45
CA ILE A 86 1.74 -15.67 -1.75
C ILE A 86 0.78 -16.23 -2.79
N GLU A 87 0.73 -17.56 -2.95
CA GLU A 87 -0.19 -18.19 -3.90
C GLU A 87 -1.65 -17.95 -3.53
N GLU A 88 -1.99 -17.97 -2.25
CA GLU A 88 -3.35 -17.71 -1.79
C GLU A 88 -3.82 -16.30 -2.13
N MET A 89 -2.94 -15.28 -2.01
CA MET A 89 -3.27 -13.93 -2.43
C MET A 89 -3.42 -13.81 -3.95
N ARG A 90 -2.54 -14.49 -4.72
CA ARG A 90 -2.65 -14.55 -6.19
C ARG A 90 -3.97 -15.16 -6.62
N ASP A 91 -4.32 -16.33 -6.07
CA ASP A 91 -5.56 -17.04 -6.37
C ASP A 91 -6.80 -16.23 -5.98
N TYR A 92 -6.74 -15.54 -4.85
CA TYR A 92 -7.82 -14.68 -4.38
C TYR A 92 -8.06 -13.50 -5.34
N VAL A 93 -7.01 -12.80 -5.77
CA VAL A 93 -7.10 -11.73 -6.76
C VAL A 93 -7.60 -12.25 -8.12
N ILE A 94 -7.12 -13.41 -8.57
CA ILE A 94 -7.59 -14.07 -9.79
C ILE A 94 -9.09 -14.39 -9.69
N ALA A 95 -9.55 -14.88 -8.54
CA ALA A 95 -10.95 -15.21 -8.31
C ALA A 95 -11.84 -13.96 -8.31
N ILE A 96 -11.40 -12.87 -7.65
CA ILE A 96 -12.06 -11.56 -7.69
C ILE A 96 -12.20 -11.07 -9.14
N SER A 97 -11.09 -11.08 -9.88
CA SER A 97 -11.05 -10.61 -11.27
C SER A 97 -11.99 -11.41 -12.17
N ARG A 98 -11.92 -12.75 -12.11
CA ARG A 98 -12.82 -13.63 -12.87
C ARG A 98 -14.29 -13.38 -12.55
N TRP A 99 -14.61 -13.23 -11.27
CA TRP A 99 -15.98 -12.98 -10.85
C TRP A 99 -16.49 -11.63 -11.38
N ALA A 100 -15.77 -10.53 -11.12
CA ALA A 100 -16.16 -9.21 -11.62
C ALA A 100 -16.30 -9.18 -13.15
N LYS A 101 -15.30 -9.72 -13.86
CA LYS A 101 -15.27 -9.73 -15.33
C LYS A 101 -16.30 -10.67 -15.97
N SER A 102 -16.88 -11.60 -15.20
CA SER A 102 -18.01 -12.42 -15.66
C SER A 102 -19.32 -11.64 -15.75
N TYR A 103 -19.49 -10.59 -14.95
CA TYR A 103 -20.63 -9.67 -15.03
C TYR A 103 -20.36 -8.51 -15.97
N ARG A 104 -19.13 -7.98 -15.95
CA ARG A 104 -18.72 -6.86 -16.79
C ARG A 104 -17.27 -7.02 -17.23
N SER A 105 -17.05 -7.43 -18.49
CA SER A 105 -15.73 -7.79 -19.02
C SER A 105 -14.71 -6.63 -19.03
N ASP A 106 -15.20 -5.39 -19.05
CA ASP A 106 -14.43 -4.14 -18.98
C ASP A 106 -14.22 -3.63 -17.54
N PHE A 107 -14.68 -4.36 -16.51
CA PHE A 107 -14.43 -4.00 -15.11
C PHE A 107 -12.93 -4.01 -14.81
N SER A 108 -12.37 -2.85 -14.47
CA SER A 108 -10.94 -2.71 -14.21
C SER A 108 -10.55 -3.29 -12.86
N ILE A 109 -9.50 -4.11 -12.83
CA ILE A 109 -8.92 -4.70 -11.63
C ILE A 109 -7.52 -4.13 -11.42
N ILE A 110 -7.35 -3.33 -10.36
CA ILE A 110 -6.10 -2.62 -10.07
C ILE A 110 -5.54 -3.12 -8.74
N ALA A 111 -4.29 -3.58 -8.75
CA ALA A 111 -3.58 -3.97 -7.54
C ALA A 111 -2.89 -2.74 -6.92
N MET A 112 -3.01 -2.54 -5.61
CA MET A 112 -2.23 -1.56 -4.86
C MET A 112 -1.05 -2.26 -4.17
N ASN A 113 0.18 -1.85 -4.49
CA ASN A 113 1.44 -2.44 -4.00
C ASN A 113 1.57 -3.94 -4.35
N GLY A 114 2.28 -4.72 -3.52
CA GLY A 114 2.44 -6.18 -3.69
C GLY A 114 3.17 -6.59 -4.97
N LEU A 115 4.24 -5.88 -5.34
CA LEU A 115 4.99 -6.12 -6.57
C LEU A 115 5.62 -7.53 -6.61
N GLU A 116 5.94 -8.09 -5.46
CA GLU A 116 6.48 -9.44 -5.27
C GLU A 116 5.53 -10.52 -5.79
N LEU A 117 4.21 -10.26 -5.79
CA LEU A 117 3.23 -11.21 -6.32
C LEU A 117 3.30 -11.32 -7.85
N THR A 118 4.02 -10.42 -8.52
CA THR A 118 4.12 -10.44 -9.98
C THR A 118 5.11 -11.45 -10.55
N GLU A 119 5.95 -12.05 -9.70
CA GLU A 119 6.96 -13.01 -10.14
C GLU A 119 7.16 -14.15 -9.13
N PHE A 120 7.52 -15.33 -9.61
CA PHE A 120 7.99 -16.43 -8.80
C PHE A 120 9.47 -16.20 -8.49
N LEU A 121 9.79 -15.93 -7.22
CA LEU A 121 11.16 -15.92 -6.76
C LEU A 121 11.66 -17.36 -6.66
N GLU A 122 12.72 -17.71 -7.41
CA GLU A 122 13.37 -19.01 -7.26
C GLU A 122 13.94 -19.15 -5.84
N LYS A 123 13.53 -20.21 -5.14
CA LYS A 123 13.91 -20.49 -3.73
C LYS A 123 15.34 -21.04 -3.57
N THR A 124 16.20 -21.02 -4.60
CA THR A 124 17.52 -21.67 -4.54
C THR A 124 18.64 -20.68 -4.22
N LEU A 125 19.56 -21.09 -3.33
CA LEU A 125 20.73 -20.31 -2.87
C LEU A 125 21.72 -19.91 -3.99
N PHE A 126 21.57 -20.49 -5.20
CA PHE A 126 22.46 -20.29 -6.33
C PHE A 126 21.76 -19.67 -7.55
N ALA A 127 20.49 -19.30 -7.43
CA ALA A 127 19.80 -18.59 -8.51
C ALA A 127 20.51 -17.26 -8.76
N THR A 128 21.02 -17.10 -9.97
CA THR A 128 21.49 -15.79 -10.42
C THR A 128 20.28 -14.86 -10.35
N ARG A 129 20.43 -13.67 -9.75
CA ARG A 129 19.40 -12.64 -9.48
C ARG A 129 18.48 -12.21 -10.67
N GLY A 130 18.49 -12.91 -11.80
CA GLY A 130 17.85 -12.55 -13.05
C GLY A 130 16.93 -13.60 -13.69
N VAL A 131 16.46 -14.63 -12.98
CA VAL A 131 15.50 -15.62 -13.52
C VAL A 131 14.22 -15.69 -12.69
N ALA A 132 13.65 -14.53 -12.33
CA ALA A 132 12.30 -14.51 -11.75
C ALA A 132 11.27 -14.77 -12.87
N GLU A 133 10.48 -15.82 -12.74
CA GLU A 133 9.44 -16.14 -13.74
C GLU A 133 8.19 -15.28 -13.48
N PRO A 134 7.60 -14.63 -14.49
CA PRO A 134 6.40 -13.82 -14.29
C PRO A 134 5.20 -14.70 -13.86
N ALA A 135 4.46 -14.25 -12.85
CA ALA A 135 3.22 -14.88 -12.38
C ALA A 135 2.07 -14.58 -13.37
N ARG A 136 2.13 -15.19 -14.56
CA ARG A 136 1.29 -14.82 -15.72
C ARG A 136 -0.22 -14.84 -15.45
N ASN A 137 -0.70 -15.79 -14.65
CA ASN A 137 -2.14 -15.86 -14.33
C ASN A 137 -2.57 -14.67 -13.45
N TYR A 138 -1.75 -14.29 -12.49
CA TYR A 138 -1.98 -13.11 -11.65
C TYR A 138 -1.91 -11.84 -12.49
N LEU A 139 -0.86 -11.70 -13.31
CA LEU A 139 -0.70 -10.54 -14.21
C LEU A 139 -1.88 -10.37 -15.18
N ARG A 140 -2.38 -11.46 -15.78
CA ARG A 140 -3.56 -11.42 -16.67
C ARG A 140 -4.86 -11.09 -15.95
N ALA A 141 -4.93 -11.28 -14.63
CA ALA A 141 -6.09 -10.90 -13.84
C ALA A 141 -6.16 -9.37 -13.62
N LEU A 142 -5.03 -8.67 -13.73
CA LEU A 142 -4.92 -7.24 -13.49
C LEU A 142 -5.01 -6.42 -14.79
N ASP A 143 -5.54 -5.21 -14.68
CA ASP A 143 -5.51 -4.19 -15.74
C ASP A 143 -4.48 -3.10 -15.43
N ALA A 144 -4.19 -2.88 -14.15
CA ALA A 144 -3.23 -1.89 -13.69
C ALA A 144 -2.57 -2.31 -12.36
N ILE A 145 -1.39 -1.74 -12.10
CA ILE A 145 -0.72 -1.81 -10.79
C ILE A 145 -0.44 -0.38 -10.34
N MET A 146 -0.83 -0.09 -9.11
CA MET A 146 -0.54 1.14 -8.41
C MET A 146 0.56 0.92 -7.38
N VAL A 147 1.56 1.80 -7.36
CA VAL A 147 2.63 1.81 -6.36
C VAL A 147 2.61 3.11 -5.56
N GLU A 148 2.88 3.00 -4.27
CA GLU A 148 2.99 4.14 -3.37
C GLU A 148 4.43 4.58 -3.14
N ALA A 149 4.62 5.90 -3.08
CA ALA A 149 5.83 6.61 -2.76
C ALA A 149 7.12 6.11 -3.44
N PRO A 150 7.14 5.83 -4.76
CA PRO A 150 8.36 5.41 -5.43
C PRO A 150 9.50 6.42 -5.30
N PHE A 151 9.20 7.72 -5.15
CA PHE A 151 10.22 8.77 -5.09
C PHE A 151 10.09 9.70 -3.90
N TYR A 152 8.89 9.97 -3.41
CA TYR A 152 8.68 10.92 -2.32
C TYR A 152 7.59 10.48 -1.33
N GLY A 153 7.95 10.58 -0.07
CA GLY A 153 7.04 10.44 1.06
C GLY A 153 6.72 9.03 1.47
N PHE A 154 7.69 8.11 1.31
CA PHE A 154 7.58 6.73 1.80
C PHE A 154 7.62 6.67 3.34
N ASP A 155 8.67 7.23 3.95
CA ASP A 155 8.80 7.29 5.42
C ASP A 155 8.13 8.53 6.01
N LYS A 156 8.29 9.68 5.34
CA LYS A 156 7.81 10.97 5.81
C LYS A 156 7.42 11.87 4.66
N TYR A 157 6.23 12.46 4.78
CA TYR A 157 5.65 13.36 3.77
C TYR A 157 6.65 14.41 3.26
N GLY A 158 6.76 14.51 1.94
CA GLY A 158 7.61 15.48 1.24
C GLY A 158 9.10 15.14 1.22
N GLU A 159 9.56 14.13 1.97
CA GLU A 159 10.96 13.69 1.93
C GLU A 159 11.19 12.69 0.78
N ALA A 160 12.42 12.63 0.27
CA ALA A 160 12.76 11.67 -0.76
C ALA A 160 12.70 10.24 -0.21
N THR A 161 12.09 9.33 -0.96
CA THR A 161 12.17 7.89 -0.72
C THR A 161 13.63 7.45 -0.79
N ASN A 162 14.01 6.54 0.10
CA ASN A 162 15.39 6.08 0.14
C ASN A 162 15.77 5.37 -1.18
N ALA A 163 17.05 5.46 -1.56
CA ALA A 163 17.49 5.00 -2.88
C ALA A 163 17.34 3.48 -3.09
N GLU A 164 17.39 2.68 -2.03
CA GLU A 164 17.21 1.23 -2.11
C GLU A 164 15.76 0.88 -2.43
N GLU A 165 14.81 1.57 -1.80
CA GLU A 165 13.37 1.42 -2.02
C GLU A 165 12.96 1.90 -3.41
N THR A 166 13.43 3.08 -3.84
CA THR A 166 13.19 3.54 -5.21
C THR A 166 13.74 2.55 -6.24
N LYS A 167 14.96 2.03 -6.02
CA LYS A 167 15.56 1.03 -6.91
C LYS A 167 14.77 -0.28 -6.91
N TYR A 168 14.25 -0.69 -5.75
CA TYR A 168 13.42 -1.88 -5.59
C TYR A 168 12.15 -1.77 -6.43
N ILE A 169 11.37 -0.71 -6.22
CA ILE A 169 10.11 -0.47 -6.93
C ILE A 169 10.34 -0.36 -8.44
N LEU A 170 11.29 0.48 -8.87
CA LEU A 170 11.59 0.66 -10.30
C LEU A 170 12.11 -0.64 -10.95
N GLY A 171 12.83 -1.47 -10.19
CA GLY A 171 13.29 -2.77 -10.67
C GLY A 171 12.14 -3.68 -11.09
N TYR A 172 11.07 -3.74 -10.29
CA TYR A 172 9.86 -4.49 -10.66
C TYR A 172 9.13 -3.85 -11.83
N LEU A 173 8.91 -2.54 -11.80
CA LEU A 173 8.18 -1.84 -12.86
C LEU A 173 8.87 -2.02 -14.23
N GLU A 174 10.21 -1.98 -14.27
CA GLU A 174 10.96 -2.23 -15.51
C GLU A 174 10.78 -3.67 -16.02
N ARG A 175 10.77 -4.68 -15.14
CA ARG A 175 10.51 -6.08 -15.52
C ARG A 175 9.09 -6.27 -16.04
N LEU A 176 8.14 -5.52 -15.51
CA LEU A 176 6.73 -5.64 -15.87
C LEU A 176 6.37 -4.90 -17.16
N LYS A 177 7.20 -3.96 -17.62
CA LYS A 177 6.90 -2.99 -18.69
C LYS A 177 6.23 -3.56 -19.95
N LEU A 178 6.49 -4.81 -20.29
CA LEU A 178 5.96 -5.48 -21.49
C LEU A 178 4.76 -6.40 -21.22
N GLU A 179 4.29 -6.50 -19.98
CA GLU A 179 3.14 -7.32 -19.58
C GLU A 179 1.79 -6.63 -19.90
N GLY A 180 1.83 -5.43 -20.47
CA GLY A 180 0.63 -4.73 -20.95
C GLY A 180 -0.28 -4.26 -19.82
N LEU A 181 0.27 -3.87 -18.67
CA LEU A 181 -0.47 -3.27 -17.55
C LEU A 181 -0.39 -1.74 -17.61
N GLN A 182 -1.39 -1.04 -17.07
CA GLN A 182 -1.25 0.38 -16.78
C GLN A 182 -0.51 0.56 -15.45
N TYR A 183 0.53 1.38 -15.44
CA TYR A 183 1.23 1.74 -14.20
C TYR A 183 0.66 3.02 -13.61
N ILE A 184 0.49 3.04 -12.30
CA ILE A 184 -0.04 4.16 -11.54
C ILE A 184 0.93 4.41 -10.36
N ALA A 185 1.34 5.65 -10.16
CA ALA A 185 2.28 6.01 -9.11
C ALA A 185 1.75 7.20 -8.30
N VAL A 186 1.64 7.02 -6.98
CA VAL A 186 1.35 8.12 -6.06
C VAL A 186 2.57 8.45 -5.23
N ASP A 187 3.00 9.71 -5.22
CA ASP A 187 3.97 10.23 -4.25
C ASP A 187 3.27 11.16 -3.26
N TYR A 188 3.84 11.31 -2.06
CA TYR A 188 3.32 12.21 -1.02
C TYR A 188 4.18 13.47 -0.95
N THR A 189 3.84 14.43 -1.80
CA THR A 189 4.57 15.71 -1.89
C THR A 189 3.67 16.79 -2.49
N GLU A 190 3.88 18.04 -2.06
CA GLU A 190 3.29 19.23 -2.70
C GLU A 190 4.33 20.05 -3.47
N ASN A 191 5.58 19.59 -3.53
CA ASN A 191 6.67 20.28 -4.22
C ASN A 191 6.62 20.00 -5.73
N ARG A 192 6.37 21.06 -6.51
CA ARG A 192 6.28 20.95 -7.98
C ARG A 192 7.55 20.45 -8.65
N ALA A 193 8.73 20.85 -8.17
CA ALA A 193 10.00 20.40 -8.77
C ALA A 193 10.21 18.89 -8.57
N ASP A 194 9.76 18.36 -7.44
CA ASP A 194 9.84 16.93 -7.14
C ASP A 194 8.85 16.13 -7.98
N MET A 195 7.64 16.66 -8.20
CA MET A 195 6.68 16.08 -9.15
C MET A 195 7.25 15.98 -10.58
N ASP A 196 7.91 17.04 -11.06
CA ASP A 196 8.47 17.05 -12.41
C ASP A 196 9.64 16.04 -12.54
N LYS A 197 10.46 15.87 -11.48
CA LYS A 197 11.52 14.84 -11.41
C LYS A 197 10.93 13.42 -11.41
N ALA A 198 9.93 13.14 -10.58
CA ALA A 198 9.28 11.84 -10.51
C ALA A 198 8.68 11.44 -11.87
N ARG A 199 7.95 12.36 -12.51
CA ARG A 199 7.38 12.14 -13.85
C ARG A 199 8.44 11.91 -14.93
N ALA A 200 9.59 12.58 -14.84
CA ALA A 200 10.69 12.34 -15.77
C ALA A 200 11.25 10.91 -15.65
N GLN A 201 11.36 10.39 -14.42
CA GLN A 201 11.82 9.01 -14.17
C GLN A 201 10.80 7.95 -14.64
N LEU A 202 9.50 8.26 -14.56
CA LEU A 202 8.43 7.35 -14.99
C LEU A 202 8.12 7.38 -16.49
N ARG A 203 8.73 8.31 -17.25
CA ARG A 203 8.39 8.52 -18.68
C ARG A 203 8.53 7.25 -19.53
N GLY A 204 9.49 6.38 -19.19
CA GLY A 204 9.72 5.13 -19.92
C GLY A 204 8.63 4.06 -19.73
N LEU A 205 7.76 4.22 -18.74
CA LEU A 205 6.69 3.28 -18.39
C LEU A 205 5.30 3.75 -18.83
N ASP A 206 5.18 4.99 -19.30
CA ASP A 206 3.89 5.65 -19.55
C ASP A 206 2.94 5.59 -18.33
N ALA A 207 3.53 5.74 -17.13
CA ALA A 207 2.79 5.64 -15.88
C ALA A 207 1.95 6.91 -15.60
N LEU A 208 0.76 6.70 -15.05
CA LEU A 208 -0.02 7.79 -14.46
C LEU A 208 0.63 8.22 -13.14
N TYR A 209 0.70 9.52 -12.91
CA TYR A 209 1.34 10.08 -11.73
C TYR A 209 0.40 11.03 -10.98
N TYR A 210 0.26 10.83 -9.68
CA TYR A 210 -0.43 11.74 -8.76
C TYR A 210 0.47 12.10 -7.59
N ALA A 211 0.42 13.37 -7.18
CA ALA A 211 1.11 13.85 -6.00
C ALA A 211 0.06 14.17 -4.93
N ALA A 212 -0.01 13.33 -3.91
CA ALA A 212 -0.98 13.44 -2.84
C ALA A 212 -0.65 14.63 -1.92
N PRO A 213 -1.64 15.49 -1.63
CA PRO A 213 -1.47 16.67 -0.78
C PRO A 213 -1.38 16.34 0.72
N PRO A 214 -1.01 17.32 1.57
CA PRO A 214 -1.08 17.14 3.03
C PRO A 214 -2.54 17.08 3.52
N PRO A 215 -2.79 16.68 4.78
CA PRO A 215 -1.81 16.35 5.82
C PRO A 215 -1.26 14.92 5.72
N GLY A 216 0.06 14.83 5.73
CA GLY A 216 0.77 13.55 5.79
C GLY A 216 0.39 12.63 4.63
N MET A 217 0.44 11.34 4.90
CA MET A 217 0.00 10.31 3.97
C MET A 217 -1.44 9.96 4.33
N GLN A 218 -2.44 10.84 4.22
CA GLN A 218 -3.84 10.44 4.56
C GLN A 218 -4.74 10.24 3.34
N LEU A 219 -4.33 10.72 2.16
CA LEU A 219 -5.17 10.72 0.95
C LEU A 219 -6.54 11.36 1.21
N SER A 220 -6.55 12.43 2.01
CA SER A 220 -7.76 13.02 2.55
C SER A 220 -8.20 14.33 1.88
N SER A 221 -7.50 14.72 0.82
CA SER A 221 -7.87 15.88 0.01
C SER A 221 -7.38 15.78 -1.42
N LEU A 222 -7.97 16.58 -2.31
CA LEU A 222 -7.53 16.76 -3.68
C LEU A 222 -6.27 17.61 -3.75
N ALA A 223 -5.35 17.23 -4.64
CA ALA A 223 -4.15 18.00 -4.93
C ALA A 223 -4.51 19.42 -5.39
N LYS A 224 -3.87 20.42 -4.79
CA LYS A 224 -3.94 21.83 -5.21
C LYS A 224 -2.82 22.20 -6.18
N VAL A 225 -1.79 21.36 -6.24
CA VAL A 225 -0.59 21.55 -7.06
C VAL A 225 -0.36 20.28 -7.89
N PRO A 226 -0.27 20.37 -9.23
CA PRO A 226 -0.63 21.55 -10.02
C PRO A 226 -2.13 21.87 -9.91
N SER A 227 -2.50 23.14 -10.10
CA SER A 227 -3.91 23.57 -10.07
C SER A 227 -4.73 23.00 -11.24
N THR A 228 -4.05 22.61 -12.33
CA THR A 228 -4.61 21.83 -13.43
C THR A 228 -3.89 20.49 -13.49
N PRO A 229 -4.61 19.35 -13.52
CA PRO A 229 -3.99 18.03 -13.61
C PRO A 229 -3.00 17.94 -14.78
N PHE A 230 -1.87 17.25 -14.57
CA PHE A 230 -0.95 16.93 -15.65
C PHE A 230 -1.71 16.20 -16.77
N GLY A 231 -1.50 16.54 -18.04
CA GLY A 231 -2.20 15.85 -19.14
C GLY A 231 -3.73 16.00 -19.13
N SER A 232 -4.27 17.00 -18.43
CA SER A 232 -5.71 17.34 -18.49
C SER A 232 -6.18 17.44 -19.93
N ASN A 233 -7.31 16.80 -20.25
CA ASN A 233 -7.82 16.72 -21.60
C ASN A 233 -9.36 16.58 -21.63
N PRO A 234 -10.00 17.04 -22.72
CA PRO A 234 -11.45 16.99 -22.87
C PRO A 234 -11.95 15.68 -23.49
N HIS A 235 -11.13 14.63 -23.57
CA HIS A 235 -11.58 13.38 -24.21
C HIS A 235 -12.44 12.56 -23.26
N VAL A 236 -13.36 11.79 -23.84
CA VAL A 236 -14.09 10.73 -23.14
C VAL A 236 -13.09 9.66 -22.72
N ILE A 237 -13.17 9.23 -21.46
CA ILE A 237 -12.33 8.16 -20.90
C ILE A 237 -13.28 7.06 -20.45
N ASP A 238 -13.25 5.92 -21.14
CA ASP A 238 -14.06 4.74 -20.84
C ASP A 238 -13.24 3.59 -20.25
N ASN A 239 -11.90 3.70 -20.27
CA ASN A 239 -10.98 2.72 -19.71
C ASN A 239 -9.79 3.40 -19.06
N ILE A 240 -9.29 2.82 -17.96
CA ILE A 240 -8.13 3.35 -17.22
C ILE A 240 -6.87 3.49 -18.09
N ARG A 241 -6.71 2.64 -19.11
CA ARG A 241 -5.57 2.66 -20.04
C ARG A 241 -5.57 3.85 -20.99
N GLN A 242 -6.69 4.57 -21.11
CA GLN A 242 -6.79 5.79 -21.90
C GLN A 242 -6.59 7.05 -21.06
N ALA A 243 -6.62 6.92 -19.73
CA ALA A 243 -6.44 8.05 -18.83
C ALA A 243 -5.05 8.65 -19.01
N LYS A 244 -4.94 9.96 -18.85
CA LYS A 244 -3.67 10.70 -18.83
C LYS A 244 -3.34 11.23 -17.44
N ASN A 245 -4.28 11.13 -16.51
CA ASN A 245 -4.16 11.57 -15.14
C ASN A 245 -5.23 10.94 -14.26
N TYR A 246 -5.03 11.00 -12.95
CA TYR A 246 -6.00 10.54 -11.99
C TYR A 246 -5.89 11.36 -10.71
N ALA A 247 -6.94 11.30 -9.89
CA ALA A 247 -6.90 11.73 -8.51
C ALA A 247 -7.30 10.60 -7.58
N LEU A 248 -6.80 10.68 -6.34
CA LEU A 248 -6.99 9.69 -5.30
C LEU A 248 -7.42 10.38 -4.00
N VAL A 249 -8.60 10.02 -3.48
CA VAL A 249 -9.12 10.49 -2.18
C VAL A 249 -9.78 9.32 -1.46
N LEU A 250 -9.13 8.82 -0.41
CA LEU A 250 -9.57 7.64 0.36
C LEU A 250 -10.16 8.00 1.73
N ASP A 251 -9.76 9.13 2.32
CA ASP A 251 -10.39 9.66 3.54
C ASP A 251 -11.16 10.96 3.24
N SER A 252 -12.47 10.88 3.10
CA SER A 252 -13.30 12.06 2.83
C SER A 252 -13.68 12.85 4.09
N SER A 253 -13.18 12.49 5.29
CA SER A 253 -13.57 13.12 6.56
C SER A 253 -13.40 14.65 6.58
N PRO A 254 -12.30 15.22 6.02
CA PRO A 254 -12.09 16.66 6.03
C PRO A 254 -13.09 17.50 5.21
N TYR A 255 -13.84 16.89 4.29
CA TYR A 255 -14.82 17.60 3.46
C TYR A 255 -16.09 18.02 4.22
N GLY A 256 -16.29 17.53 5.44
CA GLY A 256 -17.48 17.85 6.24
C GLY A 256 -18.69 17.01 5.81
N THR A 257 -19.39 17.42 4.76
CA THR A 257 -20.60 16.74 4.27
C THR A 257 -20.31 15.87 3.05
N LYS A 258 -21.18 14.89 2.80
CA LYS A 258 -21.13 14.06 1.58
C LYS A 258 -21.25 14.93 0.33
N ASP A 259 -22.16 15.90 0.34
CA ASP A 259 -22.37 16.80 -0.81
C ASP A 259 -21.13 17.63 -1.09
N ALA A 260 -20.49 18.22 -0.06
CA ALA A 260 -19.25 18.98 -0.25
C ALA A 260 -18.11 18.12 -0.79
N TYR A 261 -18.04 16.86 -0.39
CA TYR A 261 -17.09 15.89 -0.92
C TYR A 261 -17.34 15.59 -2.40
N VAL A 262 -18.58 15.25 -2.77
CA VAL A 262 -18.97 14.98 -4.15
C VAL A 262 -18.77 16.21 -5.04
N ASP A 263 -19.18 17.40 -4.56
CA ASP A 263 -19.04 18.67 -5.27
C ASP A 263 -17.56 18.98 -5.59
N ALA A 264 -16.68 18.74 -4.62
CA ALA A 264 -15.25 18.93 -4.82
C ALA A 264 -14.67 18.00 -5.90
N LEU A 265 -15.09 16.73 -5.93
CA LEU A 265 -14.66 15.77 -6.95
C LEU A 265 -15.25 16.11 -8.35
N VAL A 266 -16.51 16.54 -8.42
CA VAL A 266 -17.18 16.98 -9.66
C VAL A 266 -16.48 18.20 -10.27
N ALA A 267 -15.95 19.10 -9.44
CA ALA A 267 -15.26 20.31 -9.87
C ALA A 267 -13.86 20.08 -10.48
N THR A 268 -13.48 18.84 -10.80
CA THR A 268 -12.15 18.50 -11.33
C THR A 268 -12.19 17.96 -12.77
N ASN A 269 -11.05 18.05 -13.46
CA ASN A 269 -10.87 17.50 -14.82
C ASN A 269 -9.99 16.25 -14.84
N TYR A 270 -10.02 15.46 -13.77
CA TYR A 270 -9.29 14.19 -13.74
C TYR A 270 -9.95 13.15 -14.64
N ASP A 271 -9.16 12.42 -15.43
CA ASP A 271 -9.60 11.34 -16.33
C ASP A 271 -10.09 10.11 -15.57
N THR A 272 -9.51 9.87 -14.39
CA THR A 272 -9.92 8.84 -13.44
C THR A 272 -10.03 9.43 -12.06
N LEU A 273 -11.11 9.11 -11.35
CA LEU A 273 -11.19 9.29 -9.91
C LEU A 273 -11.08 7.94 -9.22
N ILE A 274 -10.16 7.82 -8.26
CA ILE A 274 -10.05 6.68 -7.36
C ILE A 274 -10.47 7.13 -5.96
N PHE A 275 -11.50 6.51 -5.40
CA PHE A 275 -12.07 6.98 -4.13
C PHE A 275 -12.85 5.91 -3.37
N ASP A 276 -13.10 6.17 -2.09
CA ASP A 276 -13.92 5.31 -1.24
C ASP A 276 -15.41 5.36 -1.63
N PRO A 277 -16.13 4.22 -1.69
CA PRO A 277 -17.57 4.22 -1.98
C PRO A 277 -18.42 4.77 -0.84
N PHE A 278 -17.81 5.12 0.30
CA PHE A 278 -18.45 5.73 1.46
C PHE A 278 -17.77 7.05 1.85
N HIS A 279 -18.59 8.09 2.07
CA HIS A 279 -18.13 9.26 2.80
C HIS A 279 -17.84 8.89 4.25
N ARG A 280 -16.65 9.23 4.76
CA ARG A 280 -16.19 8.92 6.14
C ARG A 280 -16.23 7.43 6.46
N GLY A 281 -15.99 6.58 5.45
CA GLY A 281 -15.97 5.12 5.57
C GLY A 281 -17.33 4.47 5.88
N THR A 282 -18.39 5.23 6.15
CA THR A 282 -19.65 4.72 6.71
C THR A 282 -20.91 5.21 5.97
N ILE A 283 -20.87 6.38 5.33
CA ILE A 283 -22.04 6.97 4.66
C ILE A 283 -21.97 6.63 3.17
N PRO A 284 -22.81 5.72 2.64
CA PRO A 284 -22.69 5.27 1.25
C PRO A 284 -22.95 6.42 0.26
N LEU A 285 -22.17 6.44 -0.81
CA LEU A 285 -22.52 7.19 -2.00
C LEU A 285 -23.76 6.58 -2.67
N THR A 286 -24.49 7.42 -3.39
CA THR A 286 -25.73 7.04 -4.07
C THR A 286 -25.56 7.02 -5.57
N TYR A 287 -26.51 6.42 -6.28
CA TYR A 287 -26.53 6.43 -7.73
C TYR A 287 -26.53 7.85 -8.33
N ASP A 288 -27.19 8.81 -7.68
CA ASP A 288 -27.19 10.21 -8.12
C ASP A 288 -25.84 10.88 -7.88
N ASP A 289 -25.14 10.55 -6.78
CA ASP A 289 -23.75 10.99 -6.57
C ASP A 289 -22.85 10.47 -7.71
N MET A 290 -22.96 9.19 -8.05
CA MET A 290 -22.17 8.55 -9.10
C MET A 290 -22.45 9.12 -10.50
N LYS A 291 -23.71 9.46 -10.80
CA LYS A 291 -24.09 10.15 -12.05
C LYS A 291 -23.39 11.50 -12.19
N ARG A 292 -23.31 12.27 -11.10
CA ARG A 292 -22.62 13.56 -11.08
C ARG A 292 -21.12 13.37 -11.25
N LEU A 293 -20.55 12.42 -10.51
CA LEU A 293 -19.12 12.10 -10.56
C LEU A 293 -18.68 11.59 -11.94
N ARG A 294 -19.57 11.00 -12.74
CA ARG A 294 -19.26 10.43 -14.05
C ARG A 294 -18.62 11.41 -15.04
N TYR A 295 -18.86 12.71 -14.87
CA TYR A 295 -18.41 13.74 -15.78
C TYR A 295 -17.28 14.57 -15.16
N LYS A 296 -16.27 14.86 -15.97
CA LYS A 296 -15.28 15.91 -15.69
C LYS A 296 -16.00 17.26 -15.60
N GLN A 297 -15.34 18.26 -14.99
CA GLN A 297 -15.85 19.63 -15.00
C GLN A 297 -16.08 20.16 -16.43
N THR A 298 -15.32 19.70 -17.42
CA THR A 298 -15.54 20.00 -18.85
C THR A 298 -16.81 19.38 -19.45
N GLY A 299 -17.50 18.48 -18.74
CA GLY A 299 -18.71 17.79 -19.20
C GLY A 299 -18.47 16.47 -19.95
N THR A 300 -17.23 16.02 -20.07
CA THR A 300 -16.89 14.74 -20.74
C THR A 300 -16.82 13.59 -19.74
N PRO A 301 -17.26 12.37 -20.08
CA PRO A 301 -17.18 11.22 -19.17
C PRO A 301 -15.75 10.88 -18.75
N ARG A 302 -15.63 10.34 -17.54
CA ARG A 302 -14.40 9.84 -16.92
C ARG A 302 -14.63 8.50 -16.22
N THR A 303 -13.55 7.80 -15.90
CA THR A 303 -13.63 6.54 -15.16
C THR A 303 -13.66 6.75 -13.64
N LEU A 304 -14.43 5.93 -12.94
CA LEU A 304 -14.57 5.92 -11.49
C LEU A 304 -14.10 4.56 -10.93
N ILE A 305 -13.12 4.56 -10.06
CA ILE A 305 -12.55 3.35 -9.45
C ILE A 305 -12.78 3.39 -7.95
N SER A 306 -13.35 2.32 -7.41
CA SER A 306 -13.60 2.22 -5.97
C SER A 306 -12.36 1.70 -5.25
N TYR A 307 -12.03 2.28 -4.11
CA TYR A 307 -11.20 1.59 -3.12
C TYR A 307 -11.92 0.33 -2.60
N LEU A 308 -11.18 -0.75 -2.43
CA LEU A 308 -11.65 -1.99 -1.82
C LEU A 308 -10.49 -2.66 -1.09
N ASN A 309 -10.51 -2.66 0.24
CA ASN A 309 -9.61 -3.49 1.02
C ASN A 309 -10.05 -4.95 0.95
N ILE A 310 -9.18 -5.83 0.45
CA ILE A 310 -9.51 -7.24 0.27
C ILE A 310 -8.95 -8.14 1.38
N ALA A 311 -8.04 -7.66 2.24
CA ALA A 311 -7.23 -8.53 3.09
C ALA A 311 -7.11 -8.10 4.56
N THR A 312 -7.68 -6.96 4.95
CA THR A 312 -7.92 -6.62 6.36
C THR A 312 -9.38 -6.24 6.57
N ALA A 313 -9.90 -6.51 7.76
CA ALA A 313 -11.24 -6.12 8.17
C ALA A 313 -11.22 -4.73 8.79
N GLU A 314 -11.78 -3.76 8.09
CA GLU A 314 -11.99 -2.39 8.57
C GLU A 314 -13.20 -2.36 9.51
N THR A 315 -12.96 -2.08 10.80
CA THR A 315 -13.98 -2.31 11.85
C THR A 315 -15.16 -1.33 11.81
N TYR A 316 -15.05 -0.28 11.01
CA TYR A 316 -16.08 0.73 10.78
C TYR A 316 -16.96 0.44 9.56
N ARG A 317 -16.66 -0.59 8.77
CA ARG A 317 -17.45 -0.94 7.57
C ARG A 317 -18.76 -1.62 7.95
N TYR A 318 -19.72 -1.53 7.03
CA TYR A 318 -21.06 -2.09 7.21
C TYR A 318 -21.08 -3.62 7.40
N TYR A 319 -20.05 -4.33 6.93
CA TYR A 319 -19.96 -5.79 7.09
C TYR A 319 -19.48 -6.20 8.48
N TRP A 320 -18.87 -5.29 9.24
CA TRP A 320 -18.38 -5.58 10.58
C TRP A 320 -19.57 -5.79 11.53
N GLN A 321 -19.65 -6.98 12.13
CA GLN A 321 -20.80 -7.35 12.96
C GLN A 321 -20.53 -7.12 14.45
N SER A 322 -21.61 -6.89 15.20
CA SER A 322 -21.53 -6.84 16.66
C SER A 322 -20.98 -8.15 17.22
N GLY A 323 -20.02 -8.05 18.12
CA GLY A 323 -19.36 -9.21 18.76
C GLY A 323 -18.13 -9.73 18.03
N TRP A 324 -17.84 -9.24 16.81
CA TRP A 324 -16.58 -9.53 16.13
C TRP A 324 -15.40 -8.97 16.92
N ARG A 325 -14.34 -9.77 17.04
CA ARG A 325 -13.08 -9.47 17.73
C ARG A 325 -12.00 -10.45 17.26
N ALA A 326 -10.75 -10.23 17.64
CA ALA A 326 -9.67 -11.17 17.38
C ALA A 326 -10.05 -12.59 17.84
N GLY A 327 -9.92 -13.57 16.93
CA GLY A 327 -10.30 -14.96 17.11
C GLY A 327 -11.80 -15.26 17.05
N SER A 328 -12.66 -14.30 16.70
CA SER A 328 -14.11 -14.52 16.61
C SER A 328 -14.77 -13.52 15.66
N PRO A 329 -15.21 -13.93 14.44
CA PRO A 329 -15.07 -15.26 13.85
C PRO A 329 -13.63 -15.66 13.58
N ASP A 330 -13.39 -16.96 13.36
CA ASP A 330 -12.05 -17.55 13.21
C ASP A 330 -11.19 -16.94 12.10
N PHE A 331 -11.81 -16.29 11.11
CA PHE A 331 -11.08 -15.58 10.06
C PHE A 331 -10.58 -14.19 10.47
N ILE A 332 -10.94 -13.67 11.65
CA ILE A 332 -10.46 -12.39 12.18
C ILE A 332 -9.33 -12.64 13.16
N SER A 333 -8.17 -12.09 12.83
CA SER A 333 -6.97 -12.14 13.65
C SER A 333 -6.81 -10.82 14.44
N GLU A 334 -5.62 -10.58 14.99
CA GLU A 334 -5.33 -9.40 15.79
C GLU A 334 -5.45 -8.08 15.01
N GLY A 335 -5.45 -6.98 15.76
CA GLY A 335 -5.55 -5.64 15.17
C GLY A 335 -4.32 -5.29 14.35
N ASN A 336 -4.53 -4.73 13.16
CA ASN A 336 -3.47 -4.18 12.34
C ASN A 336 -3.03 -2.82 12.89
N LEU A 337 -1.88 -2.81 13.58
CA LEU A 337 -1.33 -1.59 14.17
C LEU A 337 -0.78 -0.61 13.13
N MET A 338 -0.56 -1.06 11.89
CA MET A 338 -0.09 -0.23 10.78
C MET A 338 -1.25 0.30 9.93
N ALA A 339 -2.50 0.05 10.34
CA ALA A 339 -3.69 0.53 9.66
C ALA A 339 -3.71 2.06 9.56
N ARG A 340 -4.00 2.54 8.36
CA ARG A 340 -3.89 3.95 8.00
C ARG A 340 -5.19 4.73 8.22
N TRP A 341 -6.33 4.13 7.89
CA TRP A 341 -7.65 4.78 7.88
C TRP A 341 -8.57 4.28 8.99
N GLY A 342 -8.04 4.19 10.21
CA GLY A 342 -8.79 3.76 11.38
C GLY A 342 -8.41 2.36 11.83
N GLN A 343 -9.28 1.73 12.61
CA GLN A 343 -9.00 0.40 13.16
C GLN A 343 -9.28 -0.68 12.10
N GLU A 344 -8.31 -1.56 11.92
CA GLU A 344 -8.41 -2.74 11.07
C GLU A 344 -7.93 -3.98 11.84
N ASN A 345 -8.39 -5.15 11.41
CA ASN A 345 -7.89 -6.44 11.87
C ASN A 345 -7.31 -7.22 10.70
N HIS A 346 -6.20 -7.92 10.92
CA HIS A 346 -5.72 -8.93 9.98
C HIS A 346 -6.79 -9.99 9.79
N VAL A 347 -6.95 -10.52 8.58
CA VAL A 347 -7.90 -11.62 8.34
C VAL A 347 -7.25 -12.76 7.58
N HIS A 348 -7.80 -13.96 7.77
CA HIS A 348 -7.49 -15.12 6.94
C HIS A 348 -8.10 -14.93 5.55
N TYR A 349 -7.47 -14.10 4.70
CA TYR A 349 -8.02 -13.68 3.40
C TYR A 349 -8.27 -14.85 2.44
N TRP A 350 -7.63 -16.00 2.68
CA TRP A 350 -7.82 -17.24 1.95
C TRP A 350 -9.07 -18.04 2.33
N THR A 351 -9.79 -17.64 3.39
CA THR A 351 -10.98 -18.37 3.87
C THR A 351 -12.22 -17.99 3.08
N ARG A 352 -13.11 -18.96 2.83
CA ARG A 352 -14.34 -18.70 2.07
C ARG A 352 -15.28 -17.75 2.81
N GLU A 353 -15.25 -17.77 4.12
CA GLU A 353 -16.05 -16.95 5.02
C GLU A 353 -15.74 -15.47 4.80
N TRP A 354 -14.46 -15.11 4.82
CA TRP A 354 -14.01 -13.76 4.47
C TRP A 354 -14.29 -13.43 3.01
N GLN A 355 -13.90 -14.32 2.09
CA GLN A 355 -14.05 -14.08 0.65
C GLN A 355 -15.50 -13.80 0.24
N ARG A 356 -16.50 -14.45 0.87
CA ARG A 356 -17.93 -14.21 0.60
C ARG A 356 -18.40 -12.81 1.00
N ILE A 357 -17.75 -12.17 1.97
CA ILE A 357 -18.03 -10.78 2.34
C ILE A 357 -17.56 -9.87 1.21
N ILE A 358 -16.38 -10.14 0.65
CA ILE A 358 -15.75 -9.30 -0.38
C ILE A 358 -16.37 -9.53 -1.76
N PHE A 359 -16.46 -10.78 -2.24
CA PHE A 359 -16.91 -11.10 -3.60
C PHE A 359 -17.78 -12.38 -3.67
N GLY A 360 -18.25 -12.73 -4.86
CA GLY A 360 -18.90 -14.01 -5.13
C GLY A 360 -20.43 -13.97 -5.09
N SER A 361 -21.04 -12.84 -4.75
CA SER A 361 -22.49 -12.63 -4.88
C SER A 361 -22.80 -11.16 -5.13
N GLU A 362 -23.98 -10.89 -5.68
CA GLU A 362 -24.44 -9.52 -5.90
C GLU A 362 -24.60 -8.69 -4.61
N ASN A 363 -24.63 -9.34 -3.45
CA ASN A 363 -24.76 -8.69 -2.14
C ASN A 363 -23.43 -8.55 -1.40
N SER A 364 -22.33 -9.05 -1.98
CA SER A 364 -20.98 -8.86 -1.43
C SER A 364 -20.52 -7.40 -1.61
N TYR A 365 -19.40 -7.04 -0.99
CA TYR A 365 -18.85 -5.69 -1.09
C TYR A 365 -18.58 -5.28 -2.55
N LEU A 366 -17.85 -6.12 -3.29
CA LEU A 366 -17.62 -5.89 -4.71
C LEU A 366 -18.91 -5.87 -5.53
N GLY A 367 -19.90 -6.72 -5.20
CA GLY A 367 -21.22 -6.68 -5.85
C GLY A 367 -21.94 -5.35 -5.69
N ASN A 368 -21.90 -4.77 -4.48
CA ASN A 368 -22.46 -3.45 -4.22
C ASN A 368 -21.69 -2.33 -4.93
N ILE A 369 -20.36 -2.41 -4.99
CA ILE A 369 -19.51 -1.47 -5.76
C ILE A 369 -19.90 -1.49 -7.25
N MET A 370 -20.06 -2.68 -7.83
CA MET A 370 -20.47 -2.86 -9.22
C MET A 370 -21.87 -2.28 -9.48
N LYS A 371 -22.83 -2.57 -8.59
CA LYS A 371 -24.21 -2.06 -8.67
C LYS A 371 -24.29 -0.53 -8.58
N LEU A 372 -23.42 0.09 -7.78
CA LEU A 372 -23.36 1.54 -7.62
C LEU A 372 -22.80 2.23 -8.89
N GLY A 373 -22.15 1.47 -9.76
CA GLY A 373 -21.75 1.89 -11.10
C GLY A 373 -20.27 2.22 -11.25
N PHE A 374 -19.41 1.87 -10.30
CA PHE A 374 -17.95 2.03 -10.48
C PHE A 374 -17.45 1.24 -11.69
N ASP A 375 -16.40 1.73 -12.37
CA ASP A 375 -15.75 1.13 -13.55
C ASP A 375 -14.68 0.10 -13.19
N GLY A 376 -14.21 0.11 -11.95
CA GLY A 376 -13.23 -0.83 -11.45
C GLY A 376 -13.02 -0.75 -9.95
N VAL A 377 -12.09 -1.56 -9.44
CA VAL A 377 -11.57 -1.45 -8.07
C VAL A 377 -10.06 -1.27 -8.03
N LEU A 378 -9.61 -0.47 -7.05
CA LEU A 378 -8.27 -0.48 -6.51
C LEU A 378 -8.28 -1.38 -5.26
N MET A 379 -7.70 -2.56 -5.40
CA MET A 379 -7.60 -3.56 -4.34
C MET A 379 -6.44 -3.22 -3.42
N ALA A 380 -6.75 -2.88 -2.18
CA ALA A 380 -5.78 -2.66 -1.10
C ALA A 380 -5.65 -3.91 -0.21
N GLY A 381 -4.61 -3.93 0.62
CA GLY A 381 -4.26 -5.08 1.46
C GLY A 381 -3.61 -6.23 0.69
N ILE A 382 -3.18 -6.02 -0.56
CA ILE A 382 -2.49 -7.08 -1.32
C ILE A 382 -1.19 -7.48 -0.63
N ASP A 383 -0.47 -6.52 -0.06
CA ASP A 383 0.76 -6.66 0.71
C ASP A 383 0.60 -7.38 2.06
N GLU A 384 -0.63 -7.59 2.51
CA GLU A 384 -0.96 -8.29 3.76
C GLU A 384 -0.41 -9.72 3.82
N TYR A 385 -0.19 -10.36 2.67
CA TYR A 385 0.49 -11.66 2.62
C TYR A 385 1.84 -11.65 3.36
N ALA A 386 2.56 -10.53 3.33
CA ALA A 386 3.87 -10.39 3.95
C ALA A 386 3.78 -10.44 5.47
N TRP A 387 2.71 -9.91 6.05
CA TRP A 387 2.43 -10.07 7.47
C TRP A 387 2.24 -11.55 7.80
N TRP A 388 1.50 -12.31 7.00
CA TRP A 388 1.26 -13.73 7.27
C TRP A 388 2.50 -14.63 7.10
N LEU A 389 3.49 -14.21 6.31
CA LEU A 389 4.73 -14.95 6.06
C LEU A 389 5.72 -14.98 7.23
N ASP A 390 5.53 -14.16 8.28
CA ASP A 390 6.57 -13.81 9.26
C ASP A 390 7.65 -14.90 9.51
N TYR A 391 8.91 -14.51 9.22
CA TYR A 391 10.16 -15.20 9.57
C TYR A 391 10.52 -15.01 11.04
#